data_AF-A0A1W0A9S3-F1
#
_entry.id   AF-A0A1W0A9S3-F1
#
_cell.length_a   1.000
_cell.length_b   1.000
_cell.length_c   1.000
_cell.angle_alpha   90.00
_cell.angle_beta   90.00
_cell.angle_gamma   90.00
#
_symmetry.space_group_name_H-M   'P 1'
#
loop_
_entity.id
_entity.type
_entity.pdbx_description
1 polymer ?
#
loop_
_entity_poly.entity_id
_entity_poly.type
_entity_poly.pdbx_seq_one_letter_code
_entity_poly.pdbx_strand_id
1 'polypeptide(L)'
;MDAFDQTPVDAAYAEFQAEYERKIQETALEHEKIAEENRARALEAMEQFKAERERLREAKIEANRSLEQATIEKLDADLVNENPWERVVSLVELESIKTKAAKRLAEARARGEISEEKKVELEEVDVNRMKQIFLQLKQEPLELTRGIESH
;
A
#
# COMPACT_ATOMS: atom_id res chain seq x y z
N MET A 1 72.96 38.38 32.09
CA MET A 1 72.14 37.63 33.04
C MET A 1 70.75 38.25 32.89
N ASP A 2 69.79 37.61 32.23
CA ASP A 2 69.34 36.24 32.46
C ASP A 2 69.05 35.48 31.16
N ALA A 3 69.82 34.41 30.96
CA ALA A 3 69.51 33.33 30.03
C ALA A 3 69.04 32.11 30.86
N PHE A 4 68.06 32.35 31.73
CA PHE A 4 67.43 31.32 32.56
C PHE A 4 66.03 31.03 32.03
N ASP A 5 65.94 29.91 31.30
CA ASP A 5 64.89 28.90 31.51
C ASP A 5 63.45 29.17 31.00
N GLN A 6 63.30 29.71 29.79
CA GLN A 6 62.00 29.71 29.09
C GLN A 6 61.85 28.60 28.03
N THR A 7 62.95 27.96 27.63
CA THR A 7 62.96 26.93 26.59
C THR A 7 62.14 25.66 26.90
N PRO A 8 62.05 25.16 28.16
CA PRO A 8 61.24 23.97 28.44
C PRO A 8 59.72 24.26 28.35
N VAL A 9 59.31 25.49 28.67
CA VAL A 9 57.91 25.93 28.65
C VAL A 9 57.43 26.14 27.22
N ASP A 10 58.27 26.71 26.35
CA ASP A 10 57.98 26.84 24.92
C ASP A 10 57.90 25.48 24.21
N ALA A 11 58.78 24.53 24.56
CA ALA A 11 58.74 23.17 24.01
C ALA A 11 57.48 22.41 24.45
N ALA A 12 57.13 22.45 25.74
CA ALA A 12 55.92 21.82 26.25
C ALA A 12 54.64 22.43 25.67
N TYR A 13 54.63 23.74 25.42
CA TYR A 13 53.50 24.41 24.77
C TYR A 13 53.38 24.03 23.29
N ALA A 14 54.50 23.93 22.57
CA ALA A 14 54.50 23.47 21.18
C ALA A 14 54.02 22.01 21.04
N GLU A 15 54.44 21.12 21.96
CA GLU A 15 53.95 19.75 22.03
C GLU A 15 52.43 19.70 22.29
N PHE A 16 51.95 20.49 23.25
CA PHE A 16 50.51 20.60 23.54
C PHE A 16 49.71 21.11 22.33
N GLN A 17 50.20 22.12 21.62
CA GLN A 17 49.56 22.64 20.40
C GLN A 17 49.51 21.56 19.31
N ALA A 18 50.61 20.85 19.08
CA ALA A 18 50.67 19.76 18.09
C ALA A 18 49.69 18.63 18.43
N GLU A 19 49.59 18.24 19.70
CA GLU A 19 48.61 17.23 20.14
C GLU A 19 47.17 17.71 19.99
N TYR A 20 46.91 18.97 20.31
CA TYR A 20 45.58 19.58 20.17
C TYR A 20 45.15 19.66 18.70
N GLU A 21 46.03 20.11 17.81
CA GLU A 21 45.80 20.13 16.37
C GLU A 21 45.56 18.72 15.81
N ARG A 22 46.37 17.73 16.23
CA ARG A 22 46.16 16.32 15.87
C ARG A 22 44.76 15.84 16.28
N LYS A 23 44.32 16.19 17.49
CA LYS A 23 43.01 15.80 18.01
C LYS A 23 41.86 16.46 17.24
N ILE A 24 42.03 17.72 16.82
CA ILE A 24 41.07 18.41 15.94
C ILE A 24 40.97 17.67 14.60
N GLN A 25 42.11 17.34 13.99
CA GLN A 25 42.14 16.63 12.71
C GLN A 25 41.51 15.23 12.82
N GLU A 26 41.83 14.47 13.86
CA GLU A 26 41.24 13.15 14.11
C GLU A 26 39.72 13.24 14.27
N THR A 27 39.25 14.22 15.05
CA THR A 27 37.80 14.45 15.24
C THR A 27 37.12 14.86 13.93
N ALA A 28 37.77 15.70 13.12
CA ALA A 28 37.24 16.09 11.80
C ALA A 28 37.11 14.90 10.85
N LEU A 29 38.14 14.03 10.81
CA LEU A 29 38.12 12.80 10.00
C LEU A 29 37.02 11.83 10.47
N GLU A 30 36.81 11.71 11.78
CA GLU A 30 35.75 10.85 12.32
C GLU A 30 34.36 11.38 11.95
N HIS A 31 34.13 12.69 12.04
CA HIS A 31 32.88 13.29 11.60
C HIS A 31 32.64 13.12 10.09
N GLU A 32 33.69 13.22 9.28
CA GLU A 32 33.61 13.00 7.84
C GLU A 32 33.18 11.56 7.53
N LYS A 33 33.80 10.56 8.17
CA LYS A 33 33.41 9.14 8.03
C LYS A 33 31.96 8.91 8.42
N ILE A 34 31.52 9.43 9.56
CA ILE A 34 30.12 9.30 10.01
C ILE A 34 29.17 9.96 9.00
N ALA A 35 29.55 11.12 8.44
CA ALA A 35 28.74 11.79 7.43
C ALA A 35 28.67 11.00 6.12
N GLU A 36 29.74 10.31 5.72
CA GLU A 36 29.74 9.40 4.58
C GLU A 36 28.87 8.16 4.82
N GLU A 37 29.00 7.51 5.98
CA GLU A 37 28.20 6.34 6.36
C GLU A 37 26.70 6.67 6.42
N ASN A 38 26.35 7.81 7.00
CA ASN A 38 24.96 8.25 7.06
C ASN A 38 24.39 8.57 5.67
N ARG A 39 25.20 9.18 4.78
CA ARG A 39 24.81 9.40 3.38
C ARG A 39 24.60 8.08 2.66
N ALA A 40 25.50 7.13 2.80
CA ALA A 40 25.39 5.80 2.21
C ALA A 40 24.12 5.07 2.70
N ARG A 41 23.87 5.06 4.01
CA ARG A 41 22.68 4.46 4.61
C ARG A 41 21.38 5.12 4.12
N ALA A 42 21.37 6.45 4.00
CA ALA A 42 20.22 7.17 3.49
C ALA A 42 19.92 6.83 2.03
N LEU A 43 20.95 6.69 1.18
CA LEU A 43 20.79 6.28 -0.21
C LEU A 43 20.26 4.85 -0.31
N GLU A 44 20.81 3.92 0.47
CA GLU A 44 20.34 2.53 0.52
C GLU A 44 18.87 2.45 0.96
N ALA A 45 18.50 3.19 2.01
CA ALA A 45 17.11 3.23 2.48
C ALA A 45 16.15 3.77 1.41
N MET A 46 16.58 4.78 0.64
CA MET A 46 15.80 5.32 -0.47
C MET A 46 15.63 4.31 -1.62
N GLU A 47 16.67 3.54 -1.93
CA GLU A 47 16.62 2.48 -2.94
C GLU A 47 15.72 1.33 -2.50
N GLN A 48 15.85 0.87 -1.25
CA GLN A 48 14.98 -0.16 -0.67
C GLN A 48 13.51 0.28 -0.70
N PHE A 49 13.22 1.53 -0.34
CA PHE A 49 11.86 2.07 -0.39
C PHE A 49 11.28 2.06 -1.81
N LYS A 50 12.07 2.48 -2.81
CA LYS A 50 11.65 2.45 -4.22
C LYS A 50 11.41 1.02 -4.70
N ALA A 51 12.31 0.10 -4.37
CA ALA A 51 12.20 -1.31 -4.75
C ALA A 51 10.95 -1.96 -4.13
N GLU A 52 10.71 -1.73 -2.83
CA GLU A 52 9.51 -2.26 -2.16
C GLU A 52 8.23 -1.65 -2.73
N ARG A 53 8.22 -0.35 -3.03
CA ARG A 53 7.06 0.30 -3.64
C ARG A 53 6.75 -0.26 -5.02
N GLU A 54 7.76 -0.54 -5.85
CA GLU A 54 7.52 -1.15 -7.16
C GLU A 54 7.04 -2.59 -7.01
N ARG A 55 7.65 -3.38 -6.12
CA ARG A 55 7.20 -4.74 -5.80
C ARG A 55 5.73 -4.80 -5.40
N LEU A 56 5.29 -3.87 -4.53
CA LEU A 56 3.89 -3.77 -4.13
C LEU A 56 2.98 -3.35 -5.28
N ARG A 57 3.45 -2.47 -6.17
CA ARG A 57 2.72 -2.05 -7.37
C ARG A 57 2.50 -3.24 -8.32
N GLU A 58 3.56 -3.98 -8.62
CA GLU A 58 3.53 -5.17 -9.47
C GLU A 58 2.62 -6.25 -8.88
N ALA A 59 2.77 -6.54 -7.58
CA ALA A 59 1.92 -7.50 -6.88
C ALA A 59 0.43 -7.12 -6.95
N LYS A 60 0.11 -5.83 -6.86
CA LYS A 60 -1.26 -5.33 -7.00
C LYS A 60 -1.79 -5.48 -8.42
N ILE A 61 -0.95 -5.20 -9.43
CA ILE A 61 -1.32 -5.37 -10.85
C ILE A 61 -1.62 -6.84 -11.13
N GLU A 62 -0.75 -7.75 -10.67
CA GLU A 62 -0.94 -9.19 -10.88
C GLU A 62 -2.17 -9.72 -10.14
N ALA A 63 -2.41 -9.28 -8.91
CA ALA A 63 -3.61 -9.64 -8.17
C ALA A 63 -4.89 -9.15 -8.87
N ASN A 64 -4.88 -7.93 -9.44
CA ASN A 64 -6.02 -7.43 -10.21
C ASN A 64 -6.24 -8.25 -11.49
N ARG A 65 -5.16 -8.56 -12.22
CA ARG A 65 -5.23 -9.33 -13.46
C ARG A 65 -5.76 -10.75 -13.22
N SER A 66 -5.26 -11.43 -12.19
CA SER A 66 -5.74 -12.77 -11.81
C SER A 66 -7.20 -12.75 -11.33
N LEU A 67 -7.61 -11.71 -10.59
CA LEU A 67 -9.00 -11.52 -10.20
C LEU A 67 -9.92 -11.27 -11.42
N GLU A 68 -9.49 -10.44 -12.37
CA GLU A 68 -10.23 -10.20 -13.62
C GLU A 68 -10.40 -11.49 -14.41
N GLN A 69 -9.32 -12.27 -14.55
CA GLN A 69 -9.34 -13.56 -15.25
C GLN A 69 -10.33 -14.53 -14.59
N ALA A 70 -10.26 -14.70 -13.26
CA ALA A 70 -11.18 -15.57 -12.53
C ALA A 70 -12.64 -15.09 -12.61
N THR A 71 -12.85 -13.77 -12.67
CA THR A 71 -14.19 -13.19 -12.83
C THR A 71 -14.76 -13.49 -14.20
N ILE A 72 -13.95 -13.36 -15.27
CA ILE A 72 -14.36 -13.68 -16.64
C ILE A 72 -14.70 -15.17 -16.76
N GLU A 73 -13.83 -16.05 -16.24
CA GLU A 73 -14.06 -17.50 -16.27
C GLU A 73 -15.35 -17.90 -15.53
N LYS A 74 -15.65 -17.26 -14.39
CA LYS A 74 -16.90 -17.47 -13.67
C LYS A 74 -18.11 -17.02 -14.50
N LEU A 75 -18.05 -15.84 -15.13
CA LEU A 75 -19.14 -15.33 -15.96
C LEU A 75 -19.39 -16.20 -17.20
N ASP A 76 -18.33 -16.73 -17.81
CA ASP A 76 -18.45 -17.67 -18.94
C ASP A 76 -19.09 -18.99 -18.49
N ALA A 77 -18.74 -19.51 -17.32
CA ALA A 77 -19.38 -20.70 -16.76
C ALA A 77 -20.87 -20.46 -16.45
N ASP A 78 -21.20 -19.31 -15.84
CA ASP A 78 -22.57 -18.91 -15.53
C ASP A 78 -23.40 -18.58 -16.80
N LEU A 79 -22.74 -18.29 -17.93
CA LEU A 79 -23.39 -18.09 -19.21
C LEU A 79 -23.93 -19.41 -19.78
N VAL A 80 -23.17 -20.49 -19.62
CA VAL A 80 -23.51 -21.82 -20.14
C VAL A 80 -24.34 -22.65 -19.15
N ASN A 81 -24.38 -22.25 -17.89
CA ASN A 81 -25.14 -22.94 -16.85
C ASN A 81 -26.65 -22.94 -17.14
N GLU A 82 -27.31 -24.08 -16.94
CA GLU A 82 -28.76 -24.26 -17.16
C GLU A 82 -29.62 -23.46 -16.17
N ASN A 83 -29.07 -23.11 -15.00
CA ASN A 83 -29.74 -22.29 -14.01
C ASN A 83 -29.42 -20.80 -14.23
N PRO A 84 -30.35 -19.99 -14.76
CA PRO A 84 -30.10 -18.57 -15.00
C PRO A 84 -29.90 -17.76 -13.70
N TRP A 85 -30.35 -18.25 -12.55
CA TRP A 85 -30.16 -17.58 -11.27
C TRP A 85 -28.69 -17.53 -10.83
N GLU A 86 -27.84 -18.45 -11.29
CA GLU A 86 -26.40 -18.43 -11.03
C GLU A 86 -25.76 -17.13 -11.57
N ARG A 87 -26.15 -16.76 -12.80
CA ARG A 87 -25.70 -15.51 -13.43
C ARG A 87 -26.20 -14.29 -12.68
N VAL A 88 -27.47 -14.32 -12.24
CA VAL A 88 -28.07 -13.22 -11.48
C VAL A 88 -27.33 -13.02 -10.15
N VAL A 89 -27.03 -14.10 -9.42
CA VAL A 89 -26.23 -14.05 -8.18
C VAL A 89 -24.87 -13.42 -8.44
N SER A 90 -24.16 -13.88 -9.47
CA SER A 90 -22.84 -13.36 -9.83
C SER A 90 -22.85 -11.87 -10.21
N LEU A 91 -23.84 -11.41 -10.99
CA LEU A 91 -23.97 -10.00 -11.35
C LEU A 91 -24.26 -9.11 -10.13
N VAL A 92 -25.11 -9.59 -9.21
CA VAL A 92 -25.46 -8.89 -7.97
C VAL A 92 -24.27 -8.84 -7.01
N GLU A 93 -23.44 -9.89 -6.98
CA GLU A 93 -22.16 -9.90 -6.28
C GLU A 93 -21.19 -8.86 -6.85
N LEU A 94 -21.04 -8.79 -8.17
CA LEU A 94 -20.19 -7.80 -8.84
C LEU A 94 -20.63 -6.37 -8.52
N GLU A 95 -21.95 -6.10 -8.52
CA GLU A 95 -22.47 -4.78 -8.16
C GLU A 95 -22.20 -4.42 -6.69
N SER A 96 -22.30 -5.40 -5.79
CA SER A 96 -21.91 -5.25 -4.38
C SER A 96 -20.42 -4.94 -4.20
N ILE A 97 -19.56 -5.55 -5.01
CA ILE A 97 -18.11 -5.31 -4.98
C ILE A 97 -17.81 -3.88 -5.49
N LYS A 98 -18.43 -3.46 -6.60
CA LYS A 98 -18.29 -2.10 -7.13
C LYS A 98 -18.71 -1.03 -6.14
N THR A 99 -19.89 -1.19 -5.51
CA THR A 99 -20.39 -0.25 -4.49
C THR A 99 -19.48 -0.20 -3.26
N LYS A 100 -18.98 -1.34 -2.77
CA LYS A 100 -18.00 -1.37 -1.67
C LYS A 100 -16.67 -0.71 -2.05
N ALA A 101 -16.18 -0.91 -3.27
CA ALA A 101 -14.96 -0.27 -3.77
C ALA A 101 -15.13 1.26 -3.88
N ALA A 102 -16.27 1.72 -4.42
CA ALA A 102 -16.62 3.13 -4.49
C ALA A 102 -16.72 3.77 -3.10
N LYS A 103 -17.32 3.08 -2.13
CA LYS A 103 -17.41 3.53 -0.74
C LYS A 103 -16.03 3.65 -0.08
N ARG A 104 -15.15 2.65 -0.26
CA ARG A 104 -13.76 2.71 0.24
C ARG A 104 -12.97 3.86 -0.39
N LEU A 105 -13.14 4.11 -1.69
CA LEU A 105 -12.51 5.22 -2.39
C LEU A 105 -13.02 6.58 -1.87
N ALA A 106 -14.33 6.69 -1.62
CA ALA A 106 -14.92 7.89 -1.02
C ALA A 106 -14.46 8.09 0.43
N GLU A 107 -14.32 7.03 1.22
CA GLU A 107 -13.81 7.09 2.61
C GLU A 107 -12.32 7.41 2.68
N ALA A 108 -11.51 6.95 1.71
CA ALA A 108 -10.11 7.33 1.58
C ALA A 108 -9.98 8.84 1.28
N ARG A 109 -10.82 9.37 0.38
CA ARG A 109 -10.90 10.81 0.10
C ARG A 109 -11.35 11.61 1.33
N ALA A 110 -12.37 11.15 2.05
CA ALA A 110 -12.93 11.81 3.23
C ALA A 110 -11.97 11.89 4.44
N ARG A 111 -10.89 11.09 4.50
CA ARG A 111 -9.86 11.19 5.56
C ARG A 111 -8.87 12.34 5.35
N GLY A 112 -9.05 13.19 4.32
CA GLY A 112 -8.23 14.39 4.09
C GLY A 112 -7.32 14.34 2.86
N GLU A 113 -7.61 13.50 1.86
CA GLU A 113 -7.04 13.58 0.50
C GLU A 113 -8.09 14.12 -0.49
N ILE A 114 -8.65 15.32 -0.21
CA ILE A 114 -9.66 16.13 -0.94
C ILE A 114 -11.00 16.22 -0.17
N SER A 115 -11.42 17.47 0.09
CA SER A 115 -12.51 17.87 0.99
C SER A 115 -13.92 17.72 0.42
N GLU A 116 -14.79 17.22 1.30
CA GLU A 116 -16.15 17.66 1.67
C GLU A 116 -17.14 18.07 0.55
N GLU A 117 -18.17 17.24 0.35
CA GLU A 117 -19.60 17.60 0.57
C GLU A 117 -20.54 16.61 -0.14
N LYS A 118 -21.60 16.18 0.59
CA LYS A 118 -22.75 15.36 0.16
C LYS A 118 -22.53 13.84 0.02
N LYS A 119 -22.50 13.16 1.16
CA LYS A 119 -23.01 11.77 1.29
C LYS A 119 -24.55 11.81 1.35
N VAL A 120 -25.19 12.22 0.26
CA VAL A 120 -26.62 12.01 0.09
C VAL A 120 -26.80 10.58 -0.42
N GLU A 121 -27.48 9.76 0.38
CA GLU A 121 -28.27 8.59 -0.02
C GLU A 121 -27.86 7.92 -1.35
N LEU A 122 -26.84 7.05 -1.29
CA LEU A 122 -26.92 5.84 -2.09
C LEU A 122 -27.76 4.89 -1.26
N GLU A 123 -29.01 4.71 -1.66
CA GLU A 123 -29.88 3.65 -1.17
C GLU A 123 -29.04 2.41 -0.88
N GLU A 124 -29.06 1.93 0.37
CA GLU A 124 -28.84 0.53 0.63
C GLU A 124 -29.95 -0.22 -0.12
N VAL A 125 -29.79 -0.38 -1.43
CA VAL A 125 -30.38 -1.51 -2.11
C VAL A 125 -29.88 -2.70 -1.32
N ASP A 126 -30.79 -3.41 -0.66
CA ASP A 126 -30.46 -4.54 0.20
C ASP A 126 -29.99 -5.70 -0.67
N VAL A 127 -28.77 -5.56 -1.18
CA VAL A 127 -28.08 -6.55 -2.01
C VAL A 127 -27.89 -7.83 -1.21
N ASN A 128 -27.87 -7.76 0.12
CA ASN A 128 -27.82 -8.95 0.97
C ASN A 128 -29.14 -9.73 0.95
N ARG A 129 -30.29 -9.06 1.04
CA ARG A 129 -31.61 -9.70 0.90
C ARG A 129 -31.85 -10.20 -0.52
N MET A 130 -31.43 -9.46 -1.55
CA MET A 130 -31.46 -9.96 -2.92
C MET A 130 -30.60 -11.22 -3.08
N LYS A 131 -29.38 -11.24 -2.52
CA LYS A 131 -28.53 -12.44 -2.51
C LYS A 131 -29.17 -13.62 -1.80
N GLN A 132 -29.84 -13.39 -0.66
CA GLN A 132 -30.56 -14.45 0.05
C GLN A 132 -31.70 -15.03 -0.79
N ILE A 133 -32.49 -14.18 -1.44
CA ILE A 133 -33.59 -14.60 -2.31
C ILE A 133 -33.04 -15.38 -3.52
N PHE A 134 -31.96 -14.91 -4.16
CA PHE A 134 -31.37 -15.61 -5.29
C PHE A 134 -30.67 -16.92 -4.89
N LEU A 135 -30.09 -17.00 -3.70
CA LEU A 135 -29.57 -18.26 -3.15
C LEU A 135 -30.67 -19.29 -2.91
N GLN A 136 -31.86 -18.85 -2.47
CA GLN A 136 -33.02 -19.73 -2.34
C GLN A 136 -33.49 -20.21 -3.72
N LEU A 137 -33.65 -19.30 -4.68
CA LEU A 137 -34.06 -19.64 -6.05
C LEU A 137 -33.03 -20.52 -6.79
N LYS A 138 -31.74 -20.39 -6.45
CA LYS A 138 -30.68 -21.30 -6.92
C LYS A 138 -30.85 -22.73 -6.40
N GLN A 139 -31.39 -22.91 -5.21
CA GLN A 139 -31.57 -24.22 -4.56
C GLN A 139 -32.90 -24.89 -4.92
N GLU A 140 -33.85 -24.15 -5.50
CA GLU A 140 -35.14 -24.69 -5.92
C GLU A 140 -35.03 -25.50 -7.24
N PRO A 141 -35.80 -26.60 -7.39
CA PRO A 141 -35.82 -27.38 -8.64
C PRO A 141 -36.21 -26.52 -9.84
N LEU A 142 -35.47 -26.65 -10.96
CA LEU A 142 -35.68 -25.87 -12.18
C LEU A 142 -37.10 -25.95 -12.75
N GLU A 143 -37.80 -27.06 -12.48
CA GLU A 143 -39.20 -27.29 -12.87
C GLU A 143 -40.18 -26.26 -12.26
N LEU A 144 -39.94 -25.80 -11.02
CA LEU A 144 -40.78 -24.79 -10.36
C LEU A 144 -40.53 -23.37 -10.91
N THR A 145 -39.29 -23.07 -11.30
CA THR A 145 -38.90 -21.74 -11.79
C THR A 145 -39.18 -21.55 -13.28
N ARG A 146 -39.15 -22.62 -14.09
CA ARG A 146 -39.54 -22.60 -15.51
C ARG A 146 -41.05 -22.59 -15.74
N GLY A 147 -41.86 -23.03 -14.78
CA GLY A 147 -43.33 -23.07 -14.87
C GLY A 147 -44.04 -21.71 -14.94
N ILE A 148 -43.31 -20.59 -14.83
CA ILE A 148 -43.87 -19.23 -14.92
C ILE A 148 -43.95 -18.73 -16.37
N GLU A 149 -43.19 -19.31 -17.31
CA GLU A 149 -43.20 -18.90 -18.74
C GLU A 149 -44.34 -19.54 -19.56
N SER A 150 -45.13 -20.46 -19.00
CA SER A 150 -46.16 -21.22 -19.73
C SER A 150 -47.61 -20.75 -19.53
N HIS A 151 -47.85 -19.46 -19.27
CA HIS A 151 -49.20 -18.87 -19.25
C HIS A 151 -49.35 -17.70 -20.21
#